data_AF-A0A9D7SHB5-F1
#
_entry.id   AF-A0A9D7SHB5-F1
#
_cell.length_a   1.000
_cell.length_b   1.000
_cell.length_c   1.000
_cell.angle_alpha   90.00
_cell.angle_beta   90.00
_cell.angle_gamma   90.00
#
_symmetry.space_group_name_H-M   'P 1'
#
loop_
_entity.id
_entity.type
_entity.pdbx_description
1 polymer ?
#
loop_
_entity_poly.entity_id
_entity_poly.type
_entity_poly.pdbx_seq_one_letter_code
_entity_poly.pdbx_strand_id
1 'polypeptide(L)'
;MGNVLARPSLRDYEIPYLATSGLPPDHRILPAELLLTVRDNRVLLAAPRLGREVVPRLSSAHNFTRGAVVYRFLAHLQDQDGRPGGWSWGALAGQPFLPRVSRGRHVLCKARWRIEASELKVALKASAAGVWEAYQLLREARRLPRFVQLTDADNALQVDLDQVLWVETLHHLVASRPVFTLSECFPVPGQALVTGPEGPFAHELVIPFEALRAPYRPVVTLPGKSEEPSVRVFPPGSEWLYLKLYCGPASADRLLVELAPLLRRTRSEGLWDRWHFVRYRDPDHHLRLRFHGPAQRLLAELLPQVHAYLEGPLTQGLLWKWQVDTFEPEWERYGGALGFGLAEAWFHTDSQHVLDCLAQGQTQEARWRAGLRQTDAIWAALGLGLSERKDLAQAAREGFRREFADPGDGAVQMGQRFRELRKELEAAFPWPLGQPPVPGCEGLHWIREAFDQRLIRGDLPALAGSLSHMHLNRLLRSDHRENEWVLMEFLVRLYESCLRRHAQDLPDRP
;
A
#
# COMPACT_ATOMS: atom_id res chain seq x y z
N MET A 1 23.21 24.53 -6.81
CA MET A 1 21.89 24.47 -6.13
C MET A 1 21.78 25.33 -4.88
N GLY A 2 22.88 25.65 -4.17
CA GLY A 2 22.81 26.39 -2.90
C GLY A 2 22.00 27.71 -2.95
N ASN A 3 22.07 28.45 -4.04
CA ASN A 3 21.39 29.75 -4.17
C ASN A 3 19.85 29.66 -4.14
N VAL A 4 19.26 28.54 -4.57
CA VAL A 4 17.79 28.35 -4.54
C VAL A 4 17.31 27.86 -3.17
N LEU A 5 18.23 27.40 -2.32
CA LEU A 5 17.94 26.87 -0.98
C LEU A 5 18.03 27.94 0.11
N ALA A 6 18.72 29.05 -0.16
CA ALA A 6 18.89 30.16 0.77
C ALA A 6 17.53 30.81 1.09
N ARG A 7 17.12 30.72 2.35
CA ARG A 7 15.85 31.24 2.85
C ARG A 7 15.92 31.47 4.36
N PRO A 8 15.14 32.42 4.92
CA PRO A 8 14.96 32.51 6.35
C PRO A 8 14.23 31.27 6.90
N SER A 9 14.39 31.02 8.20
CA SER A 9 13.57 30.01 8.87
C SER A 9 12.14 30.55 9.01
N LEU A 10 11.18 29.82 8.47
CA LEU A 10 9.76 30.21 8.45
C LEU A 10 8.91 29.39 9.42
N ARG A 11 9.51 28.46 10.16
CA ARG A 11 8.84 27.48 11.02
C ARG A 11 9.66 27.26 12.27
N ASP A 12 8.98 26.88 13.35
CA ASP A 12 9.63 26.61 14.64
C ASP A 12 10.57 25.40 14.59
N TYR A 13 10.40 24.48 13.63
CA TYR A 13 11.20 23.26 13.52
C TYR A 13 11.71 23.05 12.10
N GLU A 14 12.91 22.46 12.01
CA GLU A 14 13.55 22.08 10.74
C GLU A 14 13.98 20.60 10.76
N ILE A 15 13.91 19.97 9.59
CA ILE A 15 14.49 18.65 9.34
C ILE A 15 15.76 18.86 8.51
N PRO A 16 16.95 19.00 9.13
CA PRO A 16 18.18 19.16 8.38
C PRO A 16 18.53 17.86 7.65
N TYR A 17 18.75 17.95 6.34
CA TYR A 17 19.18 16.83 5.51
C TYR A 17 20.26 17.28 4.55
N LEU A 18 21.50 16.82 4.76
CA LEU A 18 22.69 17.24 4.00
C LEU A 18 22.82 18.78 3.91
N ALA A 19 22.38 19.49 4.95
CA ALA A 19 22.37 20.93 5.04
C ALA A 19 22.54 21.38 6.50
N THR A 20 23.03 22.59 6.69
CA THR A 20 23.18 23.20 8.02
C THR A 20 21.90 23.98 8.35
N SER A 21 21.29 23.66 9.49
CA SER A 21 20.14 24.40 10.03
C SER A 21 20.62 25.64 10.80
N GLY A 22 19.88 26.75 10.65
CA GLY A 22 20.08 27.96 11.43
C GLY A 22 19.38 27.95 12.81
N LEU A 23 18.54 26.94 13.08
CA LEU A 23 17.80 26.83 14.34
C LEU A 23 18.62 26.18 15.46
N PRO A 24 18.31 26.41 16.75
CA PRO A 24 18.93 25.70 17.86
C PRO A 24 18.70 24.17 17.81
N PRO A 25 19.56 23.34 18.43
CA PRO A 25 19.44 21.88 18.41
C PRO A 25 18.06 21.32 18.80
N ASP A 26 17.38 21.91 19.80
CA ASP A 26 16.08 21.43 20.29
C ASP A 26 14.94 21.58 19.26
N HIS A 27 15.14 22.46 18.29
CA HIS A 27 14.24 22.76 17.18
C HIS A 27 14.60 21.98 15.90
N ARG A 28 15.62 21.12 15.95
CA ARG A 28 16.00 20.22 14.86
C ARG A 28 15.38 18.86 15.09
N ILE A 29 14.78 18.30 14.05
CA ILE A 29 14.26 16.93 14.04
C ILE A 29 15.11 16.15 13.03
N LEU A 30 15.95 15.25 13.52
CA LEU A 30 16.79 14.47 12.63
C LEU A 30 15.94 13.40 11.92
N PRO A 31 16.23 13.08 10.65
CA PRO A 31 15.51 12.01 9.94
C PRO A 31 15.49 10.67 10.69
N ALA A 32 16.54 10.33 11.43
CA ALA A 32 16.65 9.10 12.22
C ALA A 32 15.74 9.08 13.46
N GLU A 33 15.21 10.22 13.89
CA GLU A 33 14.29 10.33 15.04
C GLU A 33 12.82 10.21 14.61
N LEU A 34 12.55 10.27 13.30
CA LEU A 34 11.20 10.19 12.78
C LEU A 34 10.73 8.73 12.76
N LEU A 35 9.58 8.48 13.36
CA LEU A 35 8.85 7.23 13.19
C LEU A 35 7.81 7.39 12.09
N LEU A 36 7.66 6.33 11.28
CA LEU A 36 6.76 6.28 10.15
C LEU A 36 5.65 5.27 10.44
N THR A 37 4.40 5.63 10.18
CA THR A 37 3.29 4.67 10.18
C THR A 37 2.29 5.00 9.07
N VAL A 38 1.49 4.00 8.68
CA VAL A 38 0.36 4.18 7.77
C VAL A 38 -0.92 3.86 8.54
N ARG A 39 -1.84 4.82 8.56
CA ARG A 39 -3.14 4.74 9.23
C ARG A 39 -4.18 5.42 8.37
N ASP A 40 -5.30 4.76 8.14
CA ASP A 40 -6.44 5.31 7.36
C ASP A 40 -6.02 5.90 6.01
N ASN A 41 -5.19 5.16 5.25
CA ASN A 41 -4.60 5.58 3.97
C ASN A 41 -3.75 6.85 4.02
N ARG A 42 -3.29 7.27 5.20
CA ARG A 42 -2.38 8.39 5.40
C ARG A 42 -1.05 7.90 5.94
N VAL A 43 0.02 8.47 5.41
CA VAL A 43 1.37 8.34 5.93
C VAL A 43 1.55 9.37 7.03
N LEU A 44 1.91 8.91 8.23
CA LEU A 44 2.12 9.75 9.40
C LEU A 44 3.58 9.67 9.81
N LEU A 45 4.17 10.84 10.02
CA LEU A 45 5.48 10.98 10.66
C LEU A 45 5.27 11.45 12.08
N ALA A 46 5.90 10.78 13.03
CA ALA A 46 5.92 11.20 14.42
C ALA A 46 7.34 11.52 14.86
N ALA A 47 7.50 12.56 15.66
CA ALA A 47 8.70 12.81 16.43
C ALA A 47 8.43 12.40 17.89
N PRO A 48 8.88 11.22 18.35
CA PRO A 48 8.59 10.73 19.70
C PRO A 48 9.05 11.71 20.79
N ARG A 49 10.21 12.36 20.57
CA ARG A 49 10.74 13.40 21.46
C ARG A 49 9.75 14.54 21.72
N LEU A 50 8.92 14.87 20.73
CA LEU A 50 7.94 15.95 20.81
C LEU A 50 6.52 15.46 21.12
N GLY A 51 6.26 14.15 21.00
CA GLY A 51 4.91 13.58 21.07
C GLY A 51 3.95 14.17 20.03
N ARG A 52 4.47 14.56 18.85
CA ARG A 52 3.70 15.29 17.81
C ARG A 52 3.88 14.67 16.43
N GLU A 53 2.83 14.83 15.61
CA GLU A 53 2.89 14.59 14.17
C GLU A 53 3.81 15.64 13.54
N VAL A 54 4.66 15.20 12.61
CA VAL A 54 5.54 16.05 11.81
C VAL A 54 4.96 16.12 10.41
N VAL A 55 4.66 17.32 9.93
CA VAL A 55 4.20 17.56 8.57
C VAL A 55 5.27 18.36 7.82
N PRO A 56 6.13 17.69 7.01
CA PRO A 56 7.19 18.37 6.29
C PRO A 56 6.62 19.35 5.26
N ARG A 57 7.24 20.53 5.14
CA ARG A 57 6.92 21.55 4.14
C ARG A 57 8.20 22.07 3.51
N LEU A 58 8.29 22.01 2.18
CA LEU A 58 9.42 22.60 1.48
C LEU A 58 9.15 24.07 1.21
N SER A 59 9.87 24.96 1.90
CA SER A 59 9.72 26.42 1.78
C SER A 59 10.63 27.06 0.72
N SER A 60 10.99 26.31 -0.33
CA SER A 60 11.85 26.80 -1.42
C SER A 60 11.34 26.31 -2.76
N ALA A 61 11.69 27.00 -3.85
CA ALA A 61 11.38 26.59 -5.23
C ALA A 61 12.30 25.46 -5.75
N HIS A 62 12.97 24.74 -4.85
CA HIS A 62 13.87 23.66 -5.25
C HIS A 62 13.09 22.47 -5.81
N ASN A 63 13.46 22.04 -7.02
CA ASN A 63 12.93 20.83 -7.63
C ASN A 63 13.54 19.58 -6.99
N PHE A 64 12.84 19.03 -5.99
CA PHE A 64 13.27 17.88 -5.18
C PHE A 64 13.15 16.52 -5.87
N THR A 65 12.60 16.44 -7.08
CA THR A 65 12.34 15.16 -7.79
C THR A 65 13.62 14.35 -8.08
N ARG A 66 14.76 15.03 -8.24
CA ARG A 66 16.07 14.42 -8.46
C ARG A 66 16.89 14.26 -7.17
N GLY A 67 16.31 14.54 -6.01
CA GLY A 67 16.97 14.42 -4.71
C GLY A 67 17.05 12.98 -4.20
N ALA A 68 17.79 12.80 -3.10
CA ALA A 68 17.87 11.52 -2.38
C ALA A 68 16.49 11.03 -1.92
N VAL A 69 16.34 9.70 -1.77
CA VAL A 69 15.05 9.04 -1.51
C VAL A 69 14.36 9.61 -0.26
N VAL A 70 15.08 9.78 0.84
CA VAL A 70 14.53 10.32 2.10
C VAL A 70 14.04 11.76 1.91
N TYR A 71 14.85 12.61 1.28
CA TYR A 71 14.47 14.00 1.02
C TYR A 71 13.24 14.11 0.11
N ARG A 72 13.21 13.30 -0.96
CA ARG A 72 12.10 13.26 -1.90
C ARG A 72 10.82 12.73 -1.24
N PHE A 73 10.95 11.70 -0.40
CA PHE A 73 9.84 11.16 0.40
C PHE A 73 9.25 12.23 1.33
N LEU A 74 10.08 12.91 2.14
CA LEU A 74 9.63 13.98 3.03
C LEU A 74 8.97 15.13 2.25
N ALA A 75 9.56 15.53 1.12
CA ALA A 75 8.99 16.59 0.28
C ALA A 75 7.65 16.19 -0.35
N HIS A 76 7.46 14.93 -0.75
CA HIS A 76 6.18 14.46 -1.29
C HIS A 76 5.05 14.44 -0.25
N LEU A 77 5.34 14.26 1.04
CA LEU A 77 4.31 14.27 2.09
C LEU A 77 3.55 15.59 2.18
N GLN A 78 4.11 16.69 1.68
CA GLN A 78 3.41 17.96 1.63
C GLN A 78 2.16 17.92 0.74
N ASP A 79 2.11 17.01 -0.24
CA ASP A 79 1.00 16.86 -1.18
C ASP A 79 -0.06 15.84 -0.72
N GLN A 80 0.18 15.13 0.40
CA GLN A 80 -0.68 14.04 0.88
C GLN A 80 -2.12 14.49 1.18
N ASP A 81 -2.28 15.66 1.82
CA ASP A 81 -3.58 16.20 2.18
C ASP A 81 -4.23 16.97 1.00
N GLY A 82 -3.66 16.85 -0.20
CA GLY A 82 -4.08 17.54 -1.41
C GLY A 82 -2.97 18.43 -1.98
N ARG A 83 -2.87 18.46 -3.30
CA ARG A 83 -1.95 19.33 -4.04
C ARG A 83 -2.78 20.39 -4.79
N PRO A 84 -2.38 21.68 -4.76
CA PRO A 84 -2.96 22.65 -5.69
C PRO A 84 -2.70 22.15 -7.12
N GLY A 85 -3.78 21.86 -7.84
CA GLY A 85 -3.72 21.38 -9.22
C GLY A 85 -3.27 22.47 -10.19
N GLY A 86 -2.78 22.04 -11.35
CA GLY A 86 -2.62 22.86 -12.54
C GLY A 86 -3.46 22.30 -13.68
N TRP A 87 -3.62 23.06 -14.76
CA TRP A 87 -4.25 22.54 -15.97
C TRP A 87 -3.40 21.42 -16.58
N SER A 88 -4.02 20.28 -16.92
CA SER A 88 -3.36 19.17 -17.62
C SER A 88 -4.19 18.76 -18.83
N TRP A 89 -3.53 18.65 -19.98
CA TRP A 89 -4.12 18.13 -21.20
C TRP A 89 -4.19 16.59 -21.25
N GLY A 90 -3.52 15.90 -20.31
CA GLY A 90 -3.48 14.44 -20.26
C GLY A 90 -3.03 13.84 -21.60
N ALA A 91 -3.81 12.89 -22.13
CA ALA A 91 -3.54 12.23 -23.41
C ALA A 91 -3.47 13.21 -24.61
N LEU A 92 -4.06 14.40 -24.51
CA LEU A 92 -4.02 15.41 -25.56
C LEU A 92 -2.73 16.24 -25.55
N ALA A 93 -1.85 16.05 -24.57
CA ALA A 93 -0.61 16.81 -24.45
C ALA A 93 0.33 16.65 -25.67
N GLY A 94 0.12 15.66 -26.54
CA GLY A 94 0.87 15.47 -27.78
C GLY A 94 0.29 16.16 -29.02
N GLN A 95 -0.89 16.79 -28.93
CA GLN A 95 -1.57 17.33 -30.11
C GLN A 95 -0.81 18.48 -30.78
N PRO A 96 -0.87 18.60 -32.14
CA PRO A 96 -0.20 19.67 -32.89
C PRO A 96 -0.63 21.08 -32.49
N PHE A 97 -1.89 21.23 -32.05
CA PHE A 97 -2.41 22.48 -31.52
C PHE A 97 -3.25 22.22 -30.28
N LEU A 98 -3.04 23.04 -29.26
CA LEU A 98 -3.85 23.10 -28.06
C LEU A 98 -4.37 24.52 -27.89
N PRO A 99 -5.69 24.74 -27.82
CA PRO A 99 -6.25 26.08 -27.70
C PRO A 99 -5.98 26.69 -26.33
N ARG A 100 -6.11 28.01 -26.23
CA ARG A 100 -6.15 28.70 -24.94
C ARG A 100 -7.31 28.17 -24.11
N VAL A 101 -7.06 27.92 -22.83
CA VAL A 101 -8.10 27.54 -21.87
C VAL A 101 -8.31 28.72 -20.94
N SER A 102 -9.53 29.22 -20.88
CA SER A 102 -9.91 30.36 -20.06
C SER A 102 -11.17 30.07 -19.25
N ARG A 103 -11.25 30.65 -18.04
CA ARG A 103 -12.47 30.72 -17.24
C ARG A 103 -12.75 32.18 -16.92
N GLY A 104 -13.78 32.75 -17.55
CA GLY A 104 -14.05 34.18 -17.47
C GLY A 104 -12.85 34.99 -17.97
N ARG A 105 -12.31 35.87 -17.12
CA ARG A 105 -11.14 36.72 -17.43
C ARG A 105 -9.79 36.05 -17.15
N HIS A 106 -9.79 34.81 -16.66
CA HIS A 106 -8.56 34.11 -16.28
C HIS A 106 -8.12 33.16 -17.39
N VAL A 107 -6.90 33.34 -17.88
CA VAL A 107 -6.24 32.38 -18.77
C VAL A 107 -5.58 31.30 -17.90
N LEU A 108 -6.09 30.07 -17.98
CA LEU A 108 -5.59 28.92 -17.22
C LEU A 108 -4.44 28.21 -17.95
N CYS A 109 -4.49 28.20 -19.28
CA CYS A 109 -3.44 27.63 -20.12
C CYS A 109 -3.35 28.42 -21.43
N LYS A 110 -2.14 28.83 -21.81
CA LYS A 110 -1.87 29.52 -23.08
C LYS A 110 -2.06 28.55 -24.26
N ALA A 111 -2.55 29.06 -25.39
CA ALA A 111 -2.55 28.33 -26.65
C ALA A 111 -1.13 27.89 -27.03
N ARG A 112 -1.01 26.69 -27.61
CA ARG A 112 0.27 26.04 -27.87
C ARG A 112 0.24 25.31 -29.22
N TRP A 113 1.30 25.47 -30.00
CA TRP A 113 1.55 24.81 -31.27
C TRP A 113 2.81 23.95 -31.16
N ARG A 114 2.66 22.67 -31.45
CA ARG A 114 3.76 21.71 -31.58
C ARG A 114 4.05 21.56 -33.07
N ILE A 115 5.25 21.96 -33.49
CA ILE A 115 5.63 22.03 -34.91
C ILE A 115 6.74 21.03 -35.15
N GLU A 116 6.52 20.13 -36.12
CA GLU A 116 7.53 19.17 -36.55
C GLU A 116 8.53 19.78 -37.52
N ALA A 117 9.77 19.30 -37.48
CA ALA A 117 10.82 19.76 -38.39
C ALA A 117 10.48 19.50 -39.88
N SER A 118 9.68 18.48 -40.17
CA SER A 118 9.18 18.16 -41.51
C SER A 118 8.37 19.31 -42.10
N GLU A 119 7.50 19.93 -41.30
CA GLU A 119 6.66 21.05 -41.71
C GLU A 119 7.49 22.30 -42.02
N LEU A 120 8.45 22.61 -41.14
CA LEU A 120 9.36 23.73 -41.37
C LEU A 120 10.20 23.52 -42.63
N LYS A 121 10.67 22.29 -42.90
CA LYS A 121 11.39 21.95 -44.14
C LYS A 121 10.52 22.12 -45.38
N VAL A 122 9.22 21.77 -45.31
CA VAL A 122 8.29 21.99 -46.42
C VAL A 122 8.13 23.48 -46.68
N ALA A 123 7.95 24.30 -45.63
CA ALA A 123 7.84 25.74 -45.76
C ALA A 123 9.12 26.38 -46.34
N LEU A 124 10.30 25.95 -45.89
CA LEU A 124 11.61 26.43 -46.39
C LEU A 124 11.85 26.06 -47.86
N LYS A 125 11.33 24.93 -48.33
CA LYS A 125 11.41 24.56 -49.75
C LYS A 125 10.44 25.36 -50.62
N ALA A 126 9.31 25.77 -50.05
CA ALA A 126 8.29 26.54 -50.74
C ALA A 126 8.60 28.05 -50.78
N SER A 127 9.46 28.56 -49.87
CA SER A 127 9.86 29.97 -49.84
C SER A 127 10.81 30.32 -50.99
N ALA A 128 10.51 31.41 -51.70
CA ALA A 128 11.38 32.00 -52.73
C ALA A 128 12.34 33.06 -52.15
N ALA A 129 11.99 33.65 -51.01
CA ALA A 129 12.65 34.80 -50.37
C ALA A 129 13.33 34.45 -49.03
N GLY A 130 13.49 33.17 -48.71
CA GLY A 130 14.29 32.69 -47.57
C GLY A 130 13.52 32.44 -46.28
N VAL A 131 14.25 32.40 -45.15
CA VAL A 131 13.75 31.90 -43.85
C VAL A 131 12.53 32.67 -43.36
N TRP A 132 12.50 34.01 -43.49
CA TRP A 132 11.38 34.80 -43.02
C TRP A 132 10.06 34.43 -43.72
N GLU A 133 10.07 34.33 -45.05
CA GLU A 133 8.88 33.94 -45.83
C GLU A 133 8.41 32.52 -45.45
N ALA A 134 9.32 31.58 -45.22
CA ALA A 134 8.97 30.24 -44.76
C ALA A 134 8.19 30.26 -43.43
N TYR A 135 8.57 31.12 -42.49
CA TYR A 135 7.83 31.29 -41.24
C TYR A 135 6.49 32.01 -41.43
N GLN A 136 6.35 32.88 -42.43
CA GLN A 136 5.06 33.49 -42.78
C GLN A 136 4.10 32.45 -43.36
N LEU A 137 4.58 31.58 -44.26
CA LEU A 137 3.81 30.43 -44.77
C LEU A 137 3.37 29.49 -43.64
N LEU A 138 4.29 29.17 -42.72
CA LEU A 138 4.00 28.35 -41.55
C LEU A 138 2.97 29.02 -40.63
N ARG A 139 3.09 30.34 -40.42
CA ARG A 139 2.16 31.14 -39.64
C ARG A 139 0.75 31.11 -40.23
N GLU A 140 0.63 31.22 -41.55
CA GLU A 140 -0.66 31.17 -42.23
C GLU A 140 -1.28 29.78 -42.13
N ALA A 141 -0.50 28.72 -42.39
CA ALA A 141 -0.94 27.33 -42.32
C ALA A 141 -1.38 26.91 -40.91
N ARG A 142 -0.65 27.36 -39.87
CA ARG A 142 -0.91 27.01 -38.46
C ARG A 142 -1.70 28.06 -37.68
N ARG A 143 -2.10 29.16 -38.34
CA ARG A 143 -2.79 30.32 -37.74
C ARG A 143 -2.05 30.86 -36.51
N LEU A 144 -0.72 31.01 -36.62
CA LEU A 144 0.10 31.55 -35.53
C LEU A 144 -0.19 33.06 -35.35
N PRO A 145 -0.26 33.56 -34.11
CA PRO A 145 -0.30 35.00 -33.86
C PRO A 145 1.04 35.64 -34.25
N ARG A 146 1.06 36.97 -34.43
CA ARG A 146 2.30 37.72 -34.69
C ARG A 146 3.35 37.48 -33.60
N PHE A 147 2.93 37.56 -32.33
CA PHE A 147 3.80 37.38 -31.18
C PHE A 147 3.64 35.96 -30.61
N VAL A 148 4.72 35.19 -30.63
CA VAL A 148 4.80 33.84 -30.07
C VAL A 148 5.92 33.76 -29.04
N GLN A 149 5.95 32.69 -28.26
CA GLN A 149 7.02 32.37 -27.33
C GLN A 149 7.56 30.98 -27.66
N LEU A 150 8.86 30.85 -27.91
CA LEU A 150 9.54 29.56 -27.92
C LEU A 150 9.75 29.14 -26.46
N THR A 151 9.12 28.04 -26.07
CA THR A 151 9.11 27.59 -24.67
C THR A 151 9.91 26.31 -24.51
N ASP A 152 10.96 26.37 -23.70
CA ASP A 152 11.84 25.27 -23.34
C ASP A 152 11.86 25.10 -21.81
N ALA A 153 11.05 24.15 -21.33
CA ALA A 153 10.83 23.95 -19.89
C ALA A 153 10.47 25.28 -19.18
N ASP A 154 11.39 25.82 -18.39
CA ASP A 154 11.18 27.03 -17.57
C ASP A 154 11.57 28.33 -18.31
N ASN A 155 12.17 28.23 -19.50
CA ASN A 155 12.59 29.40 -20.28
C ASN A 155 11.60 29.69 -21.41
N ALA A 156 11.27 30.97 -21.60
CA ALA A 156 10.43 31.43 -22.69
C ALA A 156 11.12 32.58 -23.44
N LEU A 157 11.35 32.40 -24.75
CA LEU A 157 11.87 33.45 -25.62
C LEU A 157 10.73 34.02 -26.47
N GLN A 158 10.44 35.30 -26.31
CA GLN A 158 9.44 35.98 -27.11
C GLN A 158 9.96 36.28 -28.52
N VAL A 159 9.12 36.01 -29.54
CA VAL A 159 9.43 36.22 -30.95
C VAL A 159 8.32 37.02 -31.62
N ASP A 160 8.67 38.11 -32.32
CA ASP A 160 7.81 38.84 -33.25
C ASP A 160 8.04 38.29 -34.66
N LEU A 161 7.05 37.57 -35.20
CA LEU A 161 7.15 36.94 -36.51
C LEU A 161 7.16 37.97 -37.66
N ASP A 162 6.80 39.23 -37.42
CA ASP A 162 6.94 40.28 -38.42
C ASP A 162 8.39 40.81 -38.52
N GLN A 163 9.28 40.48 -37.57
CA GLN A 163 10.66 40.96 -37.54
C GLN A 163 11.65 39.92 -38.08
N VAL A 164 12.30 40.23 -39.20
CA VAL A 164 13.21 39.33 -39.93
C VAL A 164 14.29 38.74 -39.01
N LEU A 165 15.03 39.59 -38.28
CA LEU A 165 16.12 39.17 -37.40
C LEU A 165 15.67 38.23 -36.27
N TRP A 166 14.45 38.41 -35.78
CA TRP A 166 13.90 37.60 -34.69
C TRP A 166 13.48 36.22 -35.23
N VAL A 167 12.93 36.18 -36.44
CA VAL A 167 12.60 34.93 -37.14
C VAL A 167 13.86 34.13 -37.49
N GLU A 168 14.91 34.79 -37.96
CA GLU A 168 16.20 34.15 -38.20
C GLU A 168 16.79 33.55 -36.91
N THR A 169 16.72 34.31 -35.81
CA THR A 169 17.14 33.83 -34.49
C THR A 169 16.33 32.61 -34.05
N LEU A 170 15.00 32.66 -34.19
CA LEU A 170 14.13 31.52 -33.91
C LEU A 170 14.53 30.30 -34.76
N HIS A 171 14.75 30.49 -36.06
CA HIS A 171 15.19 29.42 -36.96
C HIS A 171 16.49 28.78 -36.51
N HIS A 172 17.51 29.58 -36.19
CA HIS A 172 18.78 29.06 -35.68
C HIS A 172 18.61 28.21 -34.41
N LEU A 173 17.70 28.59 -33.51
CA LEU A 173 17.44 27.85 -32.28
C LEU A 173 16.70 26.53 -32.51
N VAL A 174 15.86 26.43 -33.54
CA VAL A 174 14.98 25.26 -33.74
C VAL A 174 15.34 24.37 -34.94
N ALA A 175 16.22 24.81 -35.85
CA ALA A 175 16.51 24.10 -37.10
C ALA A 175 17.05 22.67 -36.91
N SER A 176 17.78 22.41 -35.82
CA SER A 176 18.31 21.09 -35.48
C SER A 176 17.34 20.24 -34.65
N ARG A 177 16.23 20.81 -34.18
CA ARG A 177 15.28 20.12 -33.30
C ARG A 177 14.27 19.32 -34.13
N PRO A 178 13.98 18.05 -33.79
CA PRO A 178 12.97 17.27 -34.51
C PRO A 178 11.55 17.82 -34.32
N VAL A 179 11.32 18.48 -33.19
CA VAL A 179 10.07 19.14 -32.84
C VAL A 179 10.36 20.32 -31.93
N PHE A 180 9.60 21.40 -32.06
CA PHE A 180 9.63 22.53 -31.14
C PHE A 180 8.22 23.00 -30.79
N THR A 181 8.11 23.73 -29.70
CA THR A 181 6.82 24.20 -29.17
C THR A 181 6.81 25.72 -29.13
N LEU A 182 5.82 26.30 -29.81
CA LEU A 182 5.48 27.70 -29.68
C LEU A 182 4.23 27.83 -28.80
N SER A 183 4.21 28.81 -27.92
CA SER A 183 3.01 29.24 -27.21
C SER A 183 2.65 30.66 -27.60
N GLU A 184 1.39 31.04 -27.41
CA GLU A 184 0.99 32.43 -27.64
C GLU A 184 1.69 33.36 -26.64
N CYS A 185 2.00 34.58 -27.08
CA CYS A 185 2.43 35.63 -26.18
C CYS A 185 1.20 36.20 -25.44
N PHE A 186 1.25 36.19 -24.11
CA PHE A 186 0.22 36.78 -23.27
C PHE A 186 0.82 37.29 -21.95
N PRO A 187 0.59 38.56 -21.58
CA PRO A 187 0.00 39.62 -22.42
C PRO A 187 0.90 39.95 -23.62
N VAL A 188 0.32 40.41 -24.74
CA VAL A 188 1.13 40.87 -25.89
C VAL A 188 1.76 42.24 -25.61
N PRO A 189 2.87 42.61 -26.29
CA PRO A 189 3.40 43.98 -26.22
C PRO A 189 2.31 45.04 -26.44
N GLY A 190 2.27 46.05 -25.57
CA GLY A 190 1.22 47.07 -25.54
C GLY A 190 0.03 46.78 -24.61
N GLN A 191 -0.10 45.54 -24.10
CA GLN A 191 -1.07 45.18 -23.05
C GLN A 191 -0.43 45.04 -21.65
N ALA A 192 0.81 45.47 -21.50
CA ALA A 192 1.49 45.48 -20.21
C ALA A 192 0.77 46.44 -19.25
N LEU A 193 0.40 45.92 -18.08
CA LEU A 193 -0.38 46.66 -17.07
C LEU A 193 0.50 47.53 -16.16
N VAL A 194 1.79 47.21 -16.04
CA VAL A 194 2.73 47.93 -15.19
C VAL A 194 3.54 48.89 -16.05
N THR A 195 3.48 50.18 -15.73
CA THR A 195 4.23 51.24 -16.40
C THR A 195 5.09 51.99 -15.39
N GLY A 196 6.28 52.40 -15.83
CA GLY A 196 7.18 53.29 -15.09
C GLY A 196 7.74 54.38 -16.01
N PRO A 197 8.71 55.18 -15.53
CA PRO A 197 9.30 56.27 -16.32
C PRO A 197 9.92 55.83 -17.65
N GLU A 198 10.39 54.59 -17.73
CA GLU A 198 11.00 53.99 -18.94
C GLU A 198 9.98 53.31 -19.86
N GLY A 199 8.69 53.33 -19.50
CA GLY A 199 7.60 52.74 -20.27
C GLY A 199 6.98 51.48 -19.62
N PRO A 200 6.32 50.63 -20.43
CA PRO A 200 5.66 49.42 -19.96
C PRO A 200 6.63 48.28 -19.63
N PHE A 201 6.35 47.53 -18.57
CA PHE A 201 7.15 46.38 -18.11
C PHE A 201 6.38 45.07 -18.17
N ALA A 202 7.07 44.01 -18.61
CA ALA A 202 6.64 42.65 -18.33
C ALA A 202 6.76 42.39 -16.82
N HIS A 203 5.73 41.80 -16.23
CA HIS A 203 5.68 41.54 -14.79
C HIS A 203 4.97 40.22 -14.51
N GLU A 204 5.35 39.59 -13.41
CA GLU A 204 4.70 38.41 -12.85
C GLU A 204 4.32 38.71 -11.40
N LEU A 205 3.10 38.34 -11.02
CA LEU A 205 2.61 38.47 -9.65
C LEU A 205 2.45 37.08 -9.05
N VAL A 206 3.19 36.79 -7.99
CA VAL A 206 3.05 35.56 -7.21
C VAL A 206 2.10 35.82 -6.05
N ILE A 207 0.87 35.31 -6.15
CA ILE A 207 -0.18 35.54 -5.16
C ILE A 207 -0.36 34.25 -4.34
N PRO A 208 0.01 34.24 -3.04
CA PRO A 208 -0.27 33.10 -2.17
C PRO A 208 -1.77 33.04 -1.86
N PHE A 209 -2.32 31.82 -1.87
CA PHE A 209 -3.69 31.55 -1.44
C PHE A 209 -3.67 30.65 -0.22
N GLU A 210 -4.57 30.92 0.73
CA GLU A 210 -4.78 30.08 1.91
C GLU A 210 -6.13 29.37 1.82
N ALA A 211 -6.18 28.13 2.29
CA ALA A 211 -7.44 27.40 2.38
C ALA A 211 -8.30 28.01 3.49
N LEU A 212 -9.52 28.44 3.16
CA LEU A 212 -10.47 29.03 4.12
C LEU A 212 -10.89 28.07 5.24
N ARG A 213 -10.74 26.76 5.01
CA ARG A 213 -10.95 25.71 6.02
C ARG A 213 -9.73 24.82 6.05
N ALA A 214 -9.16 24.64 7.23
CA ALA A 214 -8.17 23.61 7.43
C ALA A 214 -8.82 22.23 7.15
N PRO A 215 -8.15 21.33 6.42
CA PRO A 215 -8.64 19.97 6.28
C PRO A 215 -8.79 19.35 7.67
N TYR A 216 -9.89 18.65 7.91
CA TYR A 216 -10.08 17.89 9.14
C TYR A 216 -8.95 16.89 9.29
N ARG A 217 -8.30 16.88 10.46
CA ARG A 217 -7.25 15.93 10.81
C ARG A 217 -7.75 15.10 11.97
N PRO A 218 -8.01 13.79 11.79
CA PRO A 218 -8.34 12.94 12.92
C PRO A 218 -7.17 12.94 13.91
N VAL A 219 -7.49 12.94 15.20
CA VAL A 219 -6.47 12.71 16.24
C VAL A 219 -6.03 11.26 16.10
N VAL A 220 -4.77 11.04 15.75
CA VAL A 220 -4.20 9.70 15.63
C VAL A 220 -3.22 9.48 16.76
N THR A 221 -3.31 8.31 17.40
CA THR A 221 -2.28 7.86 18.34
C THR A 221 -0.97 7.70 17.60
N LEU A 222 0.01 8.54 17.94
CA LEU A 222 1.32 8.51 17.30
C LEU A 222 2.06 7.24 17.69
N PRO A 223 2.85 6.66 16.76
CA PRO A 223 3.69 5.51 17.09
C PRO A 223 4.67 5.91 18.19
N GLY A 224 4.65 5.15 19.29
CA GLY A 224 5.69 5.18 20.31
C GLY A 224 6.91 4.38 19.86
N LYS A 225 8.07 4.65 20.47
CA LYS A 225 9.24 3.78 20.31
C LYS A 225 8.93 2.43 20.96
N SER A 226 9.12 1.32 20.24
CA SER A 226 8.96 -0.02 20.81
C SER A 226 10.05 -0.28 21.85
N GLU A 227 9.66 -0.81 23.01
CA GLU A 227 10.59 -1.27 24.06
C GLU A 227 11.07 -2.72 23.83
N GLU A 228 10.76 -3.28 22.66
CA GLU A 228 10.98 -4.69 22.37
C GLU A 228 12.47 -5.05 22.17
N PRO A 229 12.84 -6.33 22.32
CA PRO A 229 14.21 -6.79 22.18
C PRO A 229 14.84 -6.39 20.84
N SER A 230 16.14 -6.12 20.85
CA SER A 230 16.90 -5.67 19.68
C SER A 230 17.07 -6.73 18.59
N VAL A 231 16.93 -8.02 18.93
CA VAL A 231 17.08 -9.14 17.99
C VAL A 231 15.70 -9.54 17.46
N ARG A 232 15.46 -9.23 16.19
CA ARG A 232 14.19 -9.49 15.48
C ARG A 232 14.34 -10.41 14.27
N VAL A 233 15.55 -10.91 14.06
CA VAL A 233 15.95 -11.63 12.87
C VAL A 233 16.63 -12.91 13.34
N PHE A 234 16.03 -14.04 12.99
CA PHE A 234 16.46 -15.38 13.42
C PHE A 234 17.05 -16.12 12.20
N PRO A 235 18.36 -15.98 11.93
CA PRO A 235 19.01 -16.68 10.84
C PRO A 235 19.10 -18.19 11.12
N PRO A 236 19.44 -19.01 10.11
CA PRO A 236 19.72 -20.42 10.30
C PRO A 236 20.77 -20.64 11.39
N GLY A 237 20.47 -21.52 12.35
CA GLY A 237 21.31 -21.77 13.55
C GLY A 237 20.92 -21.01 14.79
N SER A 238 19.84 -20.24 14.74
CA SER A 238 19.11 -19.77 15.91
C SER A 238 18.17 -20.86 16.48
N GLU A 239 17.32 -20.49 17.43
CA GLU A 239 16.21 -21.33 17.94
C GLU A 239 15.10 -21.62 16.93
N TRP A 240 15.26 -21.14 15.68
CA TRP A 240 14.32 -21.32 14.59
C TRP A 240 14.97 -22.05 13.40
N LEU A 241 14.25 -23.06 12.88
CA LEU A 241 14.48 -23.62 11.55
C LEU A 241 13.32 -23.25 10.64
N TYR A 242 13.58 -22.39 9.66
CA TYR A 242 12.59 -21.94 8.70
C TYR A 242 12.91 -22.45 7.30
N LEU A 243 11.98 -23.21 6.74
CA LEU A 243 12.05 -23.81 5.41
C LEU A 243 10.98 -23.22 4.49
N LYS A 244 11.35 -22.94 3.24
CA LYS A 244 10.41 -22.70 2.14
C LYS A 244 10.40 -23.92 1.24
N LEU A 245 9.24 -24.58 1.11
CA LEU A 245 9.03 -25.77 0.29
C LEU A 245 8.19 -25.40 -0.94
N TYR A 246 8.82 -25.23 -2.11
CA TYR A 246 8.18 -24.75 -3.32
C TYR A 246 7.43 -25.87 -4.06
N CYS A 247 6.10 -25.75 -4.05
CA CYS A 247 5.16 -26.75 -4.56
C CYS A 247 3.88 -26.08 -5.06
N GLY A 248 3.12 -26.74 -5.94
CA GLY A 248 1.85 -26.21 -6.43
C GLY A 248 0.78 -26.20 -5.32
N PRO A 249 -0.29 -25.39 -5.42
CA PRO A 249 -1.36 -25.35 -4.41
C PRO A 249 -2.01 -26.72 -4.15
N ALA A 250 -2.14 -27.54 -5.21
CA ALA A 250 -2.58 -28.93 -5.13
C ALA A 250 -1.59 -29.83 -4.39
N SER A 251 -0.31 -29.72 -4.75
CA SER A 251 0.76 -30.55 -4.19
C SER A 251 1.04 -30.22 -2.74
N ALA A 252 0.76 -29.00 -2.28
CA ALA A 252 0.95 -28.57 -0.90
C ALA A 252 0.16 -29.44 0.11
N ASP A 253 -1.11 -29.74 -0.17
CA ASP A 253 -1.92 -30.62 0.70
C ASP A 253 -1.30 -32.01 0.79
N ARG A 254 -0.92 -32.57 -0.36
CA ARG A 254 -0.28 -33.88 -0.41
C ARG A 254 1.06 -33.88 0.31
N LEU A 255 1.89 -32.87 0.10
CA LEU A 255 3.19 -32.72 0.76
C LEU A 255 3.05 -32.65 2.28
N LEU A 256 2.05 -31.93 2.81
CA LEU A 256 1.77 -31.88 4.24
C LEU A 256 1.42 -33.27 4.80
N VAL A 257 0.53 -34.00 4.12
CA VAL A 257 0.17 -35.38 4.53
C VAL A 257 1.39 -36.31 4.45
N GLU A 258 2.19 -36.21 3.39
CA GLU A 258 3.44 -36.94 3.24
C GLU A 258 4.41 -36.62 4.38
N LEU A 259 4.47 -35.38 4.89
CA LEU A 259 5.34 -35.00 6.00
C LEU A 259 4.86 -35.49 7.38
N ALA A 260 3.61 -35.91 7.54
CA ALA A 260 3.03 -36.29 8.83
C ALA A 260 3.81 -37.38 9.60
N PRO A 261 4.33 -38.46 8.97
CA PRO A 261 5.17 -39.44 9.65
C PRO A 261 6.48 -38.86 10.19
N LEU A 262 7.14 -37.97 9.43
CA LEU A 262 8.35 -37.28 9.87
C LEU A 262 8.07 -36.38 11.07
N LEU A 263 6.99 -35.60 11.01
CA LEU A 263 6.58 -34.72 12.11
C LEU A 263 6.30 -35.51 13.39
N ARG A 264 5.57 -36.63 13.31
CA ARG A 264 5.32 -37.49 14.49
C ARG A 264 6.60 -38.07 15.08
N ARG A 265 7.51 -38.56 14.24
CA ARG A 265 8.79 -39.14 14.68
C ARG A 265 9.66 -38.09 15.37
N THR A 266 9.91 -36.97 14.69
CA THR A 266 10.78 -35.90 15.20
C THR A 266 10.19 -35.20 16.43
N ARG A 267 8.86 -35.19 16.59
CA ARG A 267 8.19 -34.81 17.85
C ARG A 267 8.56 -35.76 18.98
N SER A 268 8.44 -37.07 18.76
CA SER A 268 8.74 -38.08 19.79
C SER A 268 10.22 -38.10 20.21
N GLU A 269 11.11 -37.69 19.31
CA GLU A 269 12.54 -37.49 19.58
C GLU A 269 12.82 -36.18 20.33
N GLY A 270 11.84 -35.28 20.48
CA GLY A 270 12.03 -33.99 21.14
C GLY A 270 12.99 -33.07 20.38
N LEU A 271 12.98 -33.11 19.03
CA LEU A 271 13.84 -32.24 18.22
C LEU A 271 13.37 -30.78 18.19
N TRP A 272 12.08 -30.56 18.46
CA TRP A 272 11.43 -29.25 18.43
C TRP A 272 10.25 -29.24 19.42
N ASP A 273 9.94 -28.06 19.96
CA ASP A 273 8.83 -27.86 20.91
C ASP A 273 7.57 -27.30 20.24
N ARG A 274 7.71 -26.62 19.10
CA ARG A 274 6.60 -26.09 18.30
C ARG A 274 6.96 -26.16 16.82
N TRP A 275 5.93 -26.31 15.99
CA TRP A 275 6.04 -26.23 14.54
C TRP A 275 4.77 -25.67 13.96
N HIS A 276 4.85 -24.95 12.86
CA HIS A 276 3.68 -24.51 12.11
C HIS A 276 4.01 -24.34 10.63
N PHE A 277 2.98 -24.34 9.80
CA PHE A 277 3.11 -24.00 8.39
C PHE A 277 2.24 -22.81 8.00
N VAL A 278 2.58 -22.16 6.89
CA VAL A 278 1.79 -21.11 6.23
C VAL A 278 1.86 -21.34 4.73
N ARG A 279 0.76 -21.13 4.01
CA ARG A 279 0.74 -21.15 2.54
C ARG A 279 1.11 -19.76 2.04
N TYR A 280 2.12 -19.68 1.17
CA TYR A 280 2.65 -18.41 0.70
C TYR A 280 2.92 -18.44 -0.81
N ARG A 281 3.14 -17.24 -1.37
CA ARG A 281 3.54 -17.05 -2.76
C ARG A 281 4.59 -15.95 -2.83
N ASP A 282 5.85 -16.30 -3.08
CA ASP A 282 6.91 -15.31 -3.38
C ASP A 282 8.22 -15.96 -3.87
N PRO A 283 8.61 -15.81 -5.14
CA PRO A 283 7.75 -15.40 -6.27
C PRO A 283 6.67 -16.46 -6.58
N ASP A 284 6.96 -17.73 -6.27
CA ASP A 284 6.10 -18.88 -6.55
C ASP A 284 5.40 -19.43 -5.30
N HIS A 285 4.39 -20.27 -5.52
CA HIS A 285 3.70 -20.98 -4.44
C HIS A 285 4.64 -21.87 -3.65
N HIS A 286 4.55 -21.77 -2.32
CA HIS A 286 5.34 -22.58 -1.40
C HIS A 286 4.67 -22.70 -0.04
N LEU A 287 5.05 -23.74 0.71
CA LEU A 287 4.82 -23.84 2.14
C LEU A 287 5.97 -23.18 2.89
N ARG A 288 5.67 -22.35 3.87
CA ARG A 288 6.61 -21.87 4.87
C ARG A 288 6.49 -22.76 6.09
N LEU A 289 7.40 -23.69 6.26
CA LEU A 289 7.43 -24.63 7.39
C LEU A 289 8.44 -24.13 8.42
N ARG A 290 8.02 -23.98 9.67
CA ARG A 290 8.83 -23.42 10.74
C ARG A 290 8.84 -24.36 11.94
N PHE A 291 10.01 -24.52 12.53
CA PHE A 291 10.21 -25.26 13.78
C PHE A 291 10.91 -24.37 14.78
N HIS A 292 10.47 -24.45 16.03
CA HIS A 292 11.11 -23.82 17.19
C HIS A 292 11.67 -24.90 18.11
N GLY A 293 12.87 -24.68 18.64
CA GLY A 293 13.53 -25.62 19.54
C GLY A 293 15.03 -25.34 19.71
N PRO A 294 15.77 -26.24 20.37
CA PRO A 294 17.19 -26.04 20.60
C PRO A 294 17.96 -26.02 19.28
N ALA A 295 18.70 -24.94 19.01
CA ALA A 295 19.41 -24.70 17.75
C ALA A 295 20.25 -25.90 17.27
N GLN A 296 20.97 -26.53 18.20
CA GLN A 296 21.80 -27.71 17.90
C GLN A 296 20.97 -28.90 17.41
N ARG A 297 19.81 -29.16 18.03
CA ARG A 297 18.89 -30.23 17.63
C ARG A 297 18.30 -29.95 16.25
N LEU A 298 17.87 -28.71 16.03
CA LEU A 298 17.27 -28.28 14.77
C LEU A 298 18.24 -28.41 13.58
N LEU A 299 19.48 -27.96 13.73
CA LEU A 299 20.46 -28.00 12.66
C LEU A 299 21.13 -29.37 12.48
N ALA A 300 21.56 -30.00 13.57
CA ALA A 300 22.39 -31.20 13.48
C ALA A 300 21.56 -32.48 13.34
N GLU A 301 20.29 -32.49 13.77
CA GLU A 301 19.46 -33.69 13.80
C GLU A 301 18.20 -33.55 12.93
N LEU A 302 17.42 -32.48 13.09
CA LEU A 302 16.16 -32.31 12.34
C LEU A 302 16.40 -32.01 10.85
N LEU A 303 17.27 -31.06 10.51
CA LEU A 303 17.49 -30.65 9.12
C LEU A 303 17.98 -31.81 8.23
N PRO A 304 18.94 -32.67 8.63
CA PRO A 304 19.31 -33.85 7.86
C PRO A 304 18.16 -34.84 7.66
N GLN A 305 17.31 -35.06 8.68
CA GLN A 305 16.13 -35.92 8.55
C GLN A 305 15.11 -35.33 7.56
N VAL A 306 14.87 -34.02 7.62
CA VAL A 306 14.00 -33.32 6.65
C VAL A 306 14.58 -33.43 5.25
N HIS A 307 15.89 -33.22 5.07
CA HIS A 307 16.57 -33.37 3.78
C HIS A 307 16.32 -34.75 3.17
N ALA A 308 16.64 -35.82 3.92
CA ALA A 308 16.45 -37.20 3.46
C ALA A 308 14.98 -37.51 3.14
N TYR A 309 14.05 -36.97 3.94
CA TYR A 309 12.62 -37.16 3.71
C TYR A 309 12.12 -36.46 2.43
N LEU A 310 12.66 -35.29 2.12
CA LEU A 310 12.25 -34.49 0.95
C LEU A 310 12.81 -35.01 -0.37
N GLU A 311 13.79 -35.92 -0.39
CA GLU A 311 14.31 -36.55 -1.60
C GLU A 311 13.23 -37.27 -2.42
N GLY A 312 12.32 -37.98 -1.74
CA GLY A 312 11.18 -38.65 -2.37
C GLY A 312 10.24 -37.67 -3.07
N PRO A 313 9.65 -36.69 -2.35
CA PRO A 313 8.82 -35.63 -2.93
C PRO A 313 9.48 -34.84 -4.07
N LEU A 314 10.81 -34.62 -4.01
CA LEU A 314 11.57 -34.00 -5.11
C LEU A 314 11.57 -34.89 -6.36
N THR A 315 11.92 -36.17 -6.19
CA THR A 315 12.00 -37.12 -7.30
C THR A 315 10.63 -37.38 -7.94
N GLN A 316 9.55 -37.32 -7.16
CA GLN A 316 8.17 -37.47 -7.63
C GLN A 316 7.58 -36.18 -8.24
N GLY A 317 8.28 -35.05 -8.18
CA GLY A 317 7.78 -33.76 -8.65
C GLY A 317 6.68 -33.13 -7.80
N LEU A 318 6.46 -33.61 -6.56
CA LEU A 318 5.55 -32.97 -5.60
C LEU A 318 6.11 -31.64 -5.08
N LEU A 319 7.43 -31.58 -4.98
CA LEU A 319 8.25 -30.44 -4.61
C LEU A 319 9.27 -30.24 -5.74
N TRP A 320 9.56 -29.01 -6.17
CA TRP A 320 10.62 -28.77 -7.16
C TRP A 320 11.84 -28.03 -6.58
N LYS A 321 11.68 -27.39 -5.43
CA LYS A 321 12.75 -26.66 -4.73
C LYS A 321 12.42 -26.57 -3.24
N TRP A 322 13.43 -26.60 -2.39
CA TRP A 322 13.31 -26.09 -1.02
C TRP A 322 14.56 -25.32 -0.61
N GLN A 323 14.41 -24.46 0.40
CA GLN A 323 15.52 -23.66 0.94
C GLN A 323 15.34 -23.41 2.44
N VAL A 324 16.46 -23.24 3.15
CA VAL A 324 16.51 -22.71 4.52
C VAL A 324 16.57 -21.18 4.43
N ASP A 325 15.85 -20.48 5.31
CA ASP A 325 15.73 -19.03 5.26
C ASP A 325 15.75 -18.41 6.67
N THR A 326 15.77 -17.08 6.73
CA THR A 326 15.77 -16.28 7.95
C THR A 326 14.35 -16.02 8.42
N PHE A 327 14.07 -16.28 9.70
CA PHE A 327 12.76 -16.02 10.28
C PHE A 327 12.69 -14.64 10.93
N GLU A 328 11.66 -13.87 10.58
CA GLU A 328 11.35 -12.56 11.14
C GLU A 328 9.91 -12.60 11.69
N PRO A 329 9.71 -12.63 13.02
CA PRO A 329 8.38 -12.69 13.61
C PRO A 329 7.64 -11.34 13.53
N GLU A 330 6.33 -11.41 13.28
CA GLU A 330 5.44 -10.25 13.17
C GLU A 330 4.93 -9.80 14.57
N TRP A 331 5.84 -9.44 15.49
CA TRP A 331 5.48 -9.12 16.89
C TRP A 331 4.38 -8.07 17.01
N GLU A 332 4.49 -6.97 16.28
CA GLU A 332 3.53 -5.86 16.32
C GLU A 332 2.12 -6.30 15.93
N ARG A 333 1.99 -7.29 15.04
CA ARG A 333 0.70 -7.81 14.60
C ARG A 333 -0.03 -8.58 15.70
N TYR A 334 0.72 -9.26 16.56
CA TYR A 334 0.17 -10.16 17.57
C TYR A 334 0.26 -9.58 19.00
N GLY A 335 0.46 -8.26 19.13
CA GLY A 335 0.45 -7.58 20.42
C GLY A 335 1.77 -7.60 21.18
N GLY A 336 2.86 -7.79 20.44
CA GLY A 336 4.25 -7.77 20.90
C GLY A 336 4.85 -9.17 21.06
N ALA A 337 6.09 -9.25 21.54
CA ALA A 337 6.83 -10.51 21.66
C ALA A 337 6.06 -11.62 22.44
N LEU A 338 5.43 -11.27 23.58
CA LEU A 338 4.60 -12.21 24.35
C LEU A 338 3.38 -12.67 23.56
N GLY A 339 2.66 -11.75 22.94
CA GLY A 339 1.45 -12.07 22.19
C GLY A 339 1.75 -12.88 20.92
N PHE A 340 2.88 -12.63 20.27
CA PHE A 340 3.41 -13.50 19.23
C PHE A 340 3.73 -14.90 19.76
N GLY A 341 4.39 -15.03 20.92
CA GLY A 341 4.66 -16.35 21.52
C GLY A 341 3.40 -17.15 21.81
N LEU A 342 2.33 -16.50 22.29
CA LEU A 342 1.02 -17.13 22.49
C LEU A 342 0.36 -17.51 21.16
N ALA A 343 0.39 -16.61 20.17
CA ALA A 343 -0.12 -16.87 18.83
C ALA A 343 0.63 -18.02 18.14
N GLU A 344 1.94 -18.11 18.34
CA GLU A 344 2.81 -19.16 17.80
C GLU A 344 2.50 -20.53 18.42
N ALA A 345 2.30 -20.58 19.74
CA ALA A 345 1.82 -21.79 20.42
C ALA A 345 0.46 -22.25 19.87
N TRP A 346 -0.44 -21.31 19.57
CA TRP A 346 -1.70 -21.63 18.92
C TRP A 346 -1.51 -22.06 17.45
N PHE A 347 -0.64 -21.40 16.67
CA PHE A 347 -0.33 -21.80 15.29
C PHE A 347 0.18 -23.22 15.18
N HIS A 348 0.87 -23.70 16.21
CA HIS A 348 1.26 -25.10 16.30
C HIS A 348 0.06 -26.04 16.39
N THR A 349 -0.85 -25.76 17.34
CA THR A 349 -2.09 -26.51 17.53
C THR A 349 -2.96 -26.47 16.26
N ASP A 350 -3.14 -25.28 15.68
CA ASP A 350 -3.91 -25.06 14.46
C ASP A 350 -3.30 -25.80 13.25
N SER A 351 -1.98 -25.77 13.10
CA SER A 351 -1.29 -26.50 12.03
C SER A 351 -1.47 -28.02 12.16
N GLN A 352 -1.43 -28.54 13.39
CA GLN A 352 -1.69 -29.96 13.64
C GLN A 352 -3.14 -30.33 13.31
N HIS A 353 -4.11 -29.53 13.77
CA HIS A 353 -5.53 -29.72 13.47
C HIS A 353 -5.82 -29.74 11.97
N VAL A 354 -5.25 -28.79 11.22
CA VAL A 354 -5.40 -28.76 9.76
C VAL A 354 -4.74 -29.97 9.11
N LEU A 355 -3.56 -30.39 9.57
CA LEU A 355 -2.90 -31.60 9.08
C LEU A 355 -3.76 -32.85 9.30
N ASP A 356 -4.38 -32.98 10.46
CA ASP A 356 -5.27 -34.11 10.78
C ASP A 356 -6.52 -34.11 9.88
N CYS A 357 -7.10 -32.93 9.62
CA CYS A 357 -8.19 -32.76 8.66
C CYS A 357 -7.80 -33.19 7.24
N LEU A 358 -6.59 -32.84 6.80
CA LEU A 358 -6.06 -33.24 5.48
C LEU A 358 -5.83 -34.76 5.40
N ALA A 359 -5.27 -35.36 6.46
CA ALA A 359 -5.01 -36.80 6.53
C ALA A 359 -6.30 -37.63 6.52
N GLN A 360 -7.40 -37.09 7.05
CA GLN A 360 -8.74 -37.69 7.00
C GLN A 360 -9.43 -37.53 5.63
N GLY A 361 -8.80 -36.86 4.66
CA GLY A 361 -9.34 -36.72 3.30
C GLY A 361 -10.47 -35.70 3.18
N GLN A 362 -10.52 -34.67 4.04
CA GLN A 362 -11.57 -33.66 3.96
C GLN A 362 -11.57 -32.94 2.61
N THR A 363 -12.76 -32.89 1.99
CA THR A 363 -12.96 -32.21 0.71
C THR A 363 -12.81 -30.69 0.86
N GLN A 364 -12.59 -29.99 -0.25
CA GLN A 364 -12.57 -28.51 -0.24
C GLN A 364 -13.91 -27.94 0.25
N GLU A 365 -15.02 -28.62 -0.05
CA GLU A 365 -16.36 -28.24 0.39
C GLU A 365 -16.53 -28.35 1.92
N ALA A 366 -16.01 -29.42 2.53
CA ALA A 366 -15.99 -29.57 3.97
C ALA A 366 -15.10 -28.51 4.64
N ARG A 367 -13.96 -28.19 4.02
CA ARG A 367 -12.98 -27.23 4.54
C ARG A 367 -13.49 -25.80 4.58
N TRP A 368 -14.13 -25.27 3.53
CA TRP A 368 -14.65 -23.89 3.60
C TRP A 368 -15.78 -23.77 4.64
N ARG A 369 -16.63 -24.79 4.77
CA ARG A 369 -17.67 -24.85 5.82
C ARG A 369 -17.06 -24.89 7.22
N ALA A 370 -16.02 -25.69 7.42
CA ALA A 370 -15.26 -25.73 8.65
C ALA A 370 -14.62 -24.36 8.94
N GLY A 371 -14.00 -23.73 7.94
CA GLY A 371 -13.38 -22.42 8.06
C GLY A 371 -14.36 -21.33 8.49
N LEU A 372 -15.59 -21.34 7.99
CA LEU A 372 -16.65 -20.44 8.45
C LEU A 372 -16.93 -20.62 9.95
N ARG A 373 -17.18 -21.86 10.38
CA ARG A 373 -17.51 -22.19 11.77
C ARG A 373 -16.35 -21.93 12.72
N GLN A 374 -15.14 -22.28 12.30
CA GLN A 374 -13.93 -22.10 13.08
C GLN A 374 -13.56 -20.62 13.20
N THR A 375 -13.78 -19.81 12.16
CA THR A 375 -13.61 -18.35 12.26
C THR A 375 -14.51 -17.77 13.37
N ASP A 376 -15.79 -18.15 13.37
CA ASP A 376 -16.73 -17.72 14.41
C ASP A 376 -16.34 -18.24 15.80
N ALA A 377 -15.89 -19.49 15.90
CA ALA A 377 -15.42 -20.08 17.15
C ALA A 377 -14.13 -19.42 17.69
N ILE A 378 -13.17 -19.08 16.81
CA ILE A 378 -11.94 -18.36 17.16
C ILE A 378 -12.30 -17.00 17.77
N TRP A 379 -13.19 -16.25 17.12
CA TRP A 379 -13.61 -14.95 17.62
C TRP A 379 -14.40 -15.07 18.94
N ALA A 380 -15.25 -16.08 19.07
CA ALA A 380 -15.95 -16.36 20.32
C ALA A 380 -15.00 -16.77 21.46
N ALA A 381 -13.95 -17.55 21.18
CA ALA A 381 -12.93 -17.97 22.15
C ALA A 381 -12.08 -16.78 22.64
N LEU A 382 -11.92 -15.75 21.80
CA LEU A 382 -11.34 -14.47 22.19
C LEU A 382 -12.33 -13.54 22.91
N GLY A 383 -13.56 -14.00 23.13
CA GLY A 383 -14.58 -13.28 23.90
C GLY A 383 -15.27 -12.14 23.15
N LEU A 384 -15.25 -12.13 21.81
CA LEU A 384 -15.97 -11.11 21.02
C LEU A 384 -17.49 -11.40 21.02
N GLY A 385 -18.27 -10.40 21.41
CA GLY A 385 -19.71 -10.40 21.33
C GLY A 385 -20.22 -10.54 19.89
N LEU A 386 -21.51 -10.85 19.73
CA LEU A 386 -22.11 -11.06 18.41
C LEU A 386 -22.04 -9.80 17.52
N SER A 387 -22.20 -8.61 18.12
CA SER A 387 -22.07 -7.33 17.41
C SER A 387 -20.63 -7.09 16.96
N GLU A 388 -19.66 -7.29 17.85
CA GLU A 388 -18.23 -7.09 17.55
C GLU A 388 -17.76 -8.05 16.45
N ARG A 389 -18.21 -9.31 16.49
CA ARG A 389 -17.96 -10.30 15.43
C ARG A 389 -18.55 -9.88 14.09
N LYS A 390 -19.78 -9.34 14.08
CA LYS A 390 -20.39 -8.79 12.86
C LYS A 390 -19.58 -7.61 12.32
N ASP A 391 -19.20 -6.66 13.17
CA ASP A 391 -18.47 -5.47 12.78
C ASP A 391 -17.10 -5.83 12.20
N LEU A 392 -16.41 -6.81 12.80
CA LEU A 392 -15.15 -7.37 12.29
C LEU A 392 -15.33 -8.03 10.92
N ALA A 393 -16.33 -8.90 10.75
CA ALA A 393 -16.62 -9.53 9.45
C ALA A 393 -16.98 -8.50 8.38
N GLN A 394 -17.74 -7.46 8.76
CA GLN A 394 -18.14 -6.38 7.86
C GLN A 394 -16.94 -5.52 7.43
N ALA A 395 -16.04 -5.19 8.35
CA ALA A 395 -14.81 -4.46 8.05
C ALA A 395 -13.90 -5.27 7.11
N ALA A 396 -13.73 -6.58 7.37
CA ALA A 396 -12.95 -7.48 6.53
C ALA A 396 -13.55 -7.57 5.11
N ARG A 397 -14.87 -7.79 5.01
CA ARG A 397 -15.59 -7.80 3.73
C ARG A 397 -15.37 -6.52 2.92
N GLU A 398 -15.50 -5.35 3.56
CA GLU A 398 -15.32 -4.07 2.87
C GLU A 398 -13.86 -3.83 2.44
N GLY A 399 -12.89 -4.41 3.17
CA GLY A 399 -11.51 -4.50 2.73
C GLY A 399 -11.38 -5.26 1.40
N PHE A 400 -11.94 -6.48 1.33
CA PHE A 400 -11.89 -7.31 0.13
C PHE A 400 -12.64 -6.69 -1.06
N ARG A 401 -13.81 -6.07 -0.84
CA ARG A 401 -14.54 -5.39 -1.92
C ARG A 401 -13.71 -4.29 -2.59
N ARG A 402 -12.98 -3.50 -1.79
CA ARG A 402 -12.07 -2.47 -2.29
C ARG A 402 -10.89 -3.06 -3.03
N GLU A 403 -10.31 -4.15 -2.52
CA GLU A 403 -9.20 -4.83 -3.15
C GLU A 403 -9.55 -5.41 -4.53
N PHE A 404 -10.69 -6.10 -4.64
CA PHE A 404 -11.14 -6.73 -5.88
C PHE A 404 -11.89 -5.79 -6.82
N ALA A 405 -12.03 -4.51 -6.44
CA ALA A 405 -12.78 -3.49 -7.19
C ALA A 405 -14.21 -3.96 -7.59
N ASP A 406 -14.89 -4.67 -6.70
CA ASP A 406 -16.24 -5.21 -6.97
C ASP A 406 -17.31 -4.10 -6.94
N PRO A 407 -17.96 -3.79 -8.08
CA PRO A 407 -19.03 -2.78 -8.14
C PRO A 407 -20.32 -3.22 -7.42
N GLY A 408 -20.41 -4.49 -7.01
CA GLY A 408 -21.55 -5.05 -6.27
C GLY A 408 -22.09 -6.37 -6.84
N ASP A 409 -21.61 -6.80 -8.01
CA ASP A 409 -22.05 -8.04 -8.67
C ASP A 409 -21.63 -9.28 -7.87
N GLY A 410 -20.43 -9.26 -7.27
CA GLY A 410 -19.96 -10.33 -6.40
C GLY A 410 -20.87 -10.53 -5.19
N ALA A 411 -21.28 -9.43 -4.55
CA ALA A 411 -22.22 -9.46 -3.43
C ALA A 411 -23.59 -10.07 -3.79
N VAL A 412 -24.07 -9.86 -5.01
CA VAL A 412 -25.34 -10.44 -5.50
C VAL A 412 -25.20 -11.96 -5.68
N GLN A 413 -24.13 -12.42 -6.33
CA GLN A 413 -23.89 -13.84 -6.56
C GLN A 413 -23.70 -14.61 -5.24
N MET A 414 -22.88 -14.07 -4.33
CA MET A 414 -22.71 -14.64 -2.99
C MET A 414 -24.02 -14.66 -2.21
N GLY A 415 -24.85 -13.63 -2.34
CA GLY A 415 -26.18 -13.59 -1.73
C GLY A 415 -27.14 -14.66 -2.25
N GLN A 416 -27.09 -15.00 -3.54
CA GLN A 416 -27.85 -16.12 -4.10
C GLN A 416 -27.37 -17.45 -3.51
N ARG A 417 -26.05 -17.68 -3.54
CA ARG A 417 -25.44 -18.90 -2.99
C ARG A 417 -25.71 -19.08 -1.50
N PHE A 418 -25.68 -18.00 -0.74
CA PHE A 418 -26.02 -18.02 0.69
C PHE A 418 -27.44 -18.52 0.95
N ARG A 419 -28.42 -18.10 0.13
CA ARG A 419 -29.82 -18.53 0.29
C ARG A 419 -30.01 -20.03 0.10
N GLU A 420 -29.26 -20.63 -0.84
CA GLU A 420 -29.28 -22.07 -1.08
C GLU A 420 -28.74 -22.84 0.14
N LEU A 421 -27.66 -22.34 0.75
CA LEU A 421 -26.96 -23.01 1.85
C LEU A 421 -27.44 -22.60 3.25
N ARG A 422 -28.41 -21.67 3.34
CA ARG A 422 -28.80 -20.99 4.58
C ARG A 422 -29.14 -21.96 5.71
N LYS A 423 -30.01 -22.95 5.45
CA LYS A 423 -30.46 -23.90 6.48
C LYS A 423 -29.28 -24.67 7.09
N GLU A 424 -28.32 -25.07 6.25
CA GLU A 424 -27.13 -25.81 6.68
C GLU A 424 -26.15 -24.94 7.47
N LEU A 425 -25.96 -23.69 7.03
CA LEU A 425 -25.06 -22.74 7.67
C LEU A 425 -25.59 -22.28 9.04
N GLU A 426 -26.91 -22.14 9.20
CA GLU A 426 -27.53 -21.72 10.46
C GLU A 426 -27.57 -22.84 11.53
N ALA A 427 -27.51 -24.13 11.15
CA ALA A 427 -27.74 -25.26 12.06
C ALA A 427 -26.75 -25.40 13.24
N ALA A 428 -25.61 -24.72 13.20
CA ALA A 428 -24.60 -24.72 14.27
C ALA A 428 -23.94 -23.34 14.42
N PHE A 429 -24.72 -22.27 14.25
CA PHE A 429 -24.24 -20.89 14.29
C PHE A 429 -25.22 -20.00 15.10
N PRO A 430 -24.73 -19.07 15.94
CA PRO A 430 -23.33 -18.78 16.23
C PRO A 430 -22.76 -19.70 17.31
N TRP A 431 -21.44 -19.80 17.37
CA TRP A 431 -20.72 -20.42 18.48
C TRP A 431 -21.03 -19.65 19.78
N PRO A 432 -21.56 -20.33 20.82
CA PRO A 432 -21.89 -19.65 22.07
C PRO A 432 -20.63 -19.23 22.82
N LEU A 433 -20.68 -18.05 23.46
CA LEU A 433 -19.60 -17.56 24.31
C LEU A 433 -19.39 -18.48 25.53
N GLY A 434 -18.13 -18.70 25.90
CA GLY A 434 -17.76 -19.50 27.07
C GLY A 434 -17.89 -21.01 26.91
N GLN A 435 -18.29 -21.51 25.73
CA GLN A 435 -18.24 -22.94 25.42
C GLN A 435 -16.77 -23.40 25.25
N PRO A 436 -16.46 -24.67 25.55
CA PRO A 436 -15.12 -25.20 25.38
C PRO A 436 -14.65 -25.02 23.92
N PRO A 437 -13.34 -24.82 23.70
CA PRO A 437 -12.82 -24.58 22.37
C PRO A 437 -13.11 -25.78 21.46
N VAL A 438 -13.47 -25.51 20.20
CA VAL A 438 -13.49 -26.54 19.15
C VAL A 438 -12.07 -27.07 18.92
N PRO A 439 -11.92 -28.30 18.38
CA PRO A 439 -10.63 -28.79 17.94
C PRO A 439 -9.90 -27.77 17.05
N GLY A 440 -8.65 -27.48 17.38
CA GLY A 440 -7.82 -26.46 16.73
C GLY A 440 -7.90 -25.06 17.36
N CYS A 441 -8.76 -24.82 18.34
CA CYS A 441 -8.88 -23.55 19.07
C CYS A 441 -8.27 -23.59 20.48
N GLU A 442 -7.61 -24.67 20.86
CA GLU A 442 -6.97 -24.82 22.16
C GLU A 442 -5.86 -23.76 22.34
N GLY A 443 -5.78 -23.18 23.53
CA GLY A 443 -4.80 -22.14 23.84
C GLY A 443 -5.19 -20.70 23.48
N LEU A 444 -6.25 -20.46 22.69
CA LEU A 444 -6.73 -19.09 22.38
C LEU A 444 -7.13 -18.29 23.63
N HIS A 445 -7.63 -18.98 24.66
CA HIS A 445 -7.96 -18.38 25.94
C HIS A 445 -6.76 -17.76 26.67
N TRP A 446 -5.52 -18.24 26.45
CA TRP A 446 -4.31 -17.59 26.98
C TRP A 446 -4.03 -16.25 26.32
N ILE A 447 -4.35 -16.11 25.03
CA ILE A 447 -4.28 -14.82 24.34
C ILE A 447 -5.30 -13.86 24.94
N ARG A 448 -6.53 -14.33 25.17
CA ARG A 448 -7.58 -13.53 25.82
C ARG A 448 -7.18 -13.10 27.23
N GLU A 449 -6.69 -14.03 28.05
CA GLU A 449 -6.24 -13.73 29.41
C GLU A 449 -5.09 -12.71 29.43
N ALA A 450 -4.08 -12.89 28.56
CA ALA A 450 -2.97 -11.94 28.44
C ALA A 450 -3.45 -10.55 27.98
N PHE A 451 -4.47 -10.49 27.12
CA PHE A 451 -5.10 -9.23 26.71
C PHE A 451 -5.82 -8.55 27.88
N ASP A 452 -6.65 -9.30 28.62
CA ASP A 452 -7.38 -8.77 29.78
C ASP A 452 -6.44 -8.27 30.88
N GLN A 453 -5.30 -8.95 31.08
CA GLN A 453 -4.24 -8.55 32.00
C GLN A 453 -3.33 -7.43 31.46
N ARG A 454 -3.58 -6.93 30.24
CA ARG A 454 -2.79 -5.89 29.56
C ARG A 454 -1.31 -6.25 29.38
N LEU A 455 -1.01 -7.55 29.29
CA LEU A 455 0.34 -8.05 29.03
C LEU A 455 0.71 -7.99 27.55
N ILE A 456 -0.30 -8.01 26.67
CA ILE A 456 -0.13 -7.81 25.23
C ILE A 456 -0.83 -6.51 24.81
N ARG A 457 -0.24 -5.85 23.80
CA ARG A 457 -0.73 -4.55 23.29
C ARG A 457 -1.66 -4.75 22.10
N GLY A 458 -2.43 -3.73 21.74
CA GLY A 458 -3.18 -3.70 20.48
C GLY A 458 -4.69 -3.79 20.65
N ASP A 459 -5.37 -4.06 19.54
CA ASP A 459 -6.82 -4.13 19.43
C ASP A 459 -7.27 -5.59 19.29
N LEU A 460 -8.19 -6.01 20.15
CA LEU A 460 -8.61 -7.42 20.21
C LEU A 460 -9.32 -7.88 18.93
N PRO A 461 -10.25 -7.11 18.32
CA PRO A 461 -10.75 -7.37 16.97
C PRO A 461 -9.65 -7.52 15.91
N ALA A 462 -8.64 -6.65 15.89
CA ALA A 462 -7.52 -6.77 14.93
C ALA A 462 -6.70 -8.05 15.14
N LEU A 463 -6.48 -8.45 16.40
CA LEU A 463 -5.83 -9.71 16.76
C LEU A 463 -6.67 -10.91 16.33
N ALA A 464 -7.97 -10.89 16.63
CA ALA A 464 -8.93 -11.92 16.25
C ALA A 464 -8.98 -12.11 14.72
N GLY A 465 -9.00 -11.01 13.97
CA GLY A 465 -8.93 -11.03 12.51
C GLY A 465 -7.62 -11.61 11.98
N SER A 466 -6.48 -11.27 12.60
CA SER A 466 -5.18 -11.85 12.24
C SER A 466 -5.12 -13.35 12.50
N LEU A 467 -5.63 -13.81 13.63
CA LEU A 467 -5.65 -15.23 14.01
C LEU A 467 -6.55 -16.04 13.08
N SER A 468 -7.80 -15.60 12.84
CA SER A 468 -8.70 -16.27 11.91
C SER A 468 -8.16 -16.29 10.48
N HIS A 469 -7.53 -15.21 10.04
CA HIS A 469 -6.87 -15.15 8.73
C HIS A 469 -5.77 -16.20 8.59
N MET A 470 -4.92 -16.37 9.61
CA MET A 470 -3.86 -17.38 9.59
C MET A 470 -4.42 -18.81 9.60
N HIS A 471 -5.53 -19.06 10.31
CA HIS A 471 -6.23 -20.33 10.26
C HIS A 471 -6.78 -20.62 8.86
N LEU A 472 -7.50 -19.67 8.26
CA LEU A 472 -8.03 -19.79 6.90
C LEU A 472 -6.92 -19.98 5.86
N ASN A 473 -5.76 -19.32 6.03
CA ASN A 473 -4.59 -19.52 5.19
C ASN A 473 -4.10 -20.98 5.18
N ARG A 474 -4.13 -21.67 6.33
CA ARG A 474 -3.71 -23.07 6.43
C ARG A 474 -4.75 -24.01 5.84
N LEU A 475 -6.03 -23.76 6.15
CA LEU A 475 -7.16 -24.61 5.82
C LEU A 475 -7.52 -24.57 4.33
N LEU A 476 -7.52 -23.39 3.72
CA LEU A 476 -7.95 -23.18 2.33
C LEU A 476 -6.81 -23.48 1.35
N ARG A 477 -7.13 -24.22 0.29
CA ARG A 477 -6.14 -24.79 -0.65
C ARG A 477 -5.59 -23.78 -1.66
N SER A 478 -6.47 -23.02 -2.31
CA SER A 478 -6.14 -22.03 -3.35
C SER A 478 -7.00 -20.79 -3.16
N ASP A 479 -6.65 -19.71 -3.86
CA ASP A 479 -7.46 -18.49 -3.95
C ASP A 479 -7.91 -17.98 -2.58
N HIS A 480 -6.97 -18.00 -1.61
CA HIS A 480 -7.33 -17.84 -0.20
C HIS A 480 -8.08 -16.54 0.04
N ARG A 481 -7.68 -15.46 -0.64
CA ARG A 481 -8.28 -14.12 -0.48
C ARG A 481 -9.71 -14.08 -0.99
N GLU A 482 -9.98 -14.71 -2.13
CA GLU A 482 -11.34 -14.79 -2.69
C GLU A 482 -12.24 -15.66 -1.81
N ASN A 483 -11.73 -16.81 -1.37
CA ASN A 483 -12.48 -17.69 -0.46
C ASN A 483 -12.73 -17.01 0.89
N GLU A 484 -11.74 -16.33 1.47
CA GLU A 484 -11.89 -15.56 2.70
C GLU A 484 -12.93 -14.45 2.55
N TRP A 485 -12.97 -13.76 1.41
CA TRP A 485 -14.01 -12.77 1.11
C TRP A 485 -15.42 -13.39 1.13
N VAL A 486 -15.61 -14.55 0.48
CA VAL A 486 -16.88 -15.28 0.49
C VAL A 486 -17.28 -15.66 1.92
N LEU A 487 -16.33 -16.14 2.73
CA LEU A 487 -16.58 -16.48 4.12
C LEU A 487 -17.00 -15.26 4.95
N MET A 488 -16.32 -14.11 4.79
CA MET A 488 -16.69 -12.87 5.48
C MET A 488 -18.09 -12.40 5.08
N GLU A 489 -18.46 -12.48 3.79
CA GLU A 489 -19.80 -12.15 3.33
C GLU A 489 -20.88 -13.05 3.95
N PHE A 490 -20.61 -14.35 4.07
CA PHE A 490 -21.55 -15.29 4.70
C PHE A 490 -21.66 -15.06 6.20
N LEU A 491 -20.54 -14.81 6.90
CA LEU A 491 -20.52 -14.48 8.32
C LEU A 491 -21.36 -13.23 8.62
N VAL A 492 -21.20 -12.15 7.86
CA VAL A 492 -22.02 -10.92 8.01
C VAL A 492 -23.51 -11.26 7.95
N ARG A 493 -23.94 -12.02 6.94
CA ARG A 493 -25.35 -12.40 6.76
C ARG A 493 -25.88 -13.28 7.88
N LEU A 494 -25.06 -14.21 8.38
CA LEU A 494 -25.43 -15.06 9.50
C LEU A 494 -25.57 -14.25 10.79
N TYR A 495 -24.63 -13.35 11.09
CA TYR A 495 -24.73 -12.48 12.26
C TYR A 495 -25.93 -11.54 12.19
N GLU A 496 -26.23 -10.96 11.02
CA GLU A 496 -27.45 -10.17 10.82
C GLU A 496 -28.73 -10.98 11.06
N SER A 497 -28.78 -12.23 10.60
CA SER A 497 -29.90 -13.15 10.84
C SER A 497 -30.07 -13.41 12.34
N CYS A 498 -28.98 -13.69 13.07
CA CYS A 498 -29.02 -13.95 14.51
C CYS A 498 -29.40 -12.71 15.34
N LEU A 499 -28.83 -11.54 15.03
CA LEU A 499 -29.15 -10.29 15.73
C LEU A 499 -30.62 -9.89 15.53
N ARG A 500 -31.19 -10.11 14.33
CA ARG A 500 -32.62 -9.85 14.08
C ARG A 500 -33.54 -10.78 14.86
N ARG A 501 -33.20 -12.07 14.97
CA ARG A 501 -33.97 -13.03 15.79
C ARG A 501 -33.96 -12.61 17.27
N HIS A 502 -32.80 -12.30 17.83
CA HIS A 502 -32.70 -11.83 19.21
C HIS A 502 -33.43 -10.51 19.48
N ALA A 503 -33.52 -9.60 18.49
CA ALA A 503 -34.28 -8.37 18.62
C ALA A 503 -35.81 -8.59 18.62
N GLN A 504 -36.29 -9.66 17.99
CA GLN A 504 -37.71 -10.04 17.97
C GLN A 504 -38.14 -10.80 19.23
N ASP A 505 -37.20 -11.46 19.92
CA ASP A 505 -37.44 -12.22 21.15
C ASP A 505 -37.41 -11.36 22.44
N LEU A 506 -37.10 -10.05 22.34
CA LEU A 506 -37.22 -9.12 23.45
C LEU A 506 -38.71 -8.71 23.57
N PRO A 507 -39.41 -9.04 24.68
CA PRO A 507 -40.78 -8.60 24.86
C PRO A 507 -40.82 -7.08 24.87
N ASP A 508 -41.80 -6.50 24.16
CA ASP A 508 -42.11 -5.06 24.16
C ASP A 508 -41.99 -4.55 25.59
N ARG A 509 -40.91 -3.80 25.87
CA ARG A 509 -40.77 -3.15 27.18
C ARG A 509 -41.82 -2.02 27.22
N PRO A 510 -42.61 -1.94 28.30
CA PRO A 510 -43.74 -1.02 28.42
C PRO A 510 -43.32 0.46 28.35
#